data_AF-W1XPH1-F1
#
_entry.id   AF-W1XPH1-F1
#
_cell.length_a   1.000
_cell.length_b   1.000
_cell.length_c   1.000
_cell.angle_alpha   90.00
_cell.angle_beta   90.00
_cell.angle_gamma   90.00
#
_symmetry.space_group_name_H-M   'P 1'
#
loop_
_entity.id
_entity.type
_entity.pdbx_description
1 polymer ?
#
loop_
_entity_poly.entity_id
_entity_poly.type
_entity_poly.pdbx_seq_one_letter_code
_entity_poly.pdbx_strand_id
1 'polypeptide(L)'
;PFSLKEWGYDLWSNDPYGRKQYGLAPKTNGDFAWVQHMFASLNDNGRMAVVLPHGVLFRGGAEGAIRTKLLQENRIVAIIGVASNLFYGT
;
A
#
# COMPACT_ATOMS: atom_id res chain seq x y z
N PRO A 1 0.32 8.58 -5.47
CA PRO A 1 0.72 9.83 -4.77
C PRO A 1 0.96 9.54 -3.28
N PHE A 2 2.00 10.12 -2.68
CA PHE A 2 2.38 9.80 -1.31
C PHE A 2 1.43 10.41 -0.30
N SER A 3 0.98 9.60 0.66
CA SER A 3 0.13 10.01 1.78
C SER A 3 -1.07 10.85 1.35
N LEU A 4 -1.64 10.50 0.19
CA LEU A 4 -2.80 11.18 -0.37
C LEU A 4 -3.97 11.02 0.61
N LYS A 5 -4.56 12.16 1.00
CA LYS A 5 -5.71 12.20 1.93
C LYS A 5 -7.01 11.90 1.20
N GLU A 6 -7.29 12.62 0.12
CA GLU A 6 -8.49 12.44 -0.70
C GLU A 6 -8.25 11.38 -1.78
N TRP A 7 -7.97 10.15 -1.36
CA TRP A 7 -7.58 9.05 -2.25
C TRP A 7 -8.77 8.23 -2.79
N GLY A 8 -10.01 8.60 -2.43
CA GLY A 8 -11.22 7.89 -2.87
C GLY A 8 -11.67 6.78 -1.94
N TYR A 9 -11.54 6.97 -0.61
CA TYR A 9 -11.91 5.99 0.42
C TYR A 9 -13.30 5.38 0.21
N ASP A 10 -14.31 6.18 -0.10
CA ASP A 10 -15.70 5.71 -0.22
C ASP A 10 -15.90 4.82 -1.46
N LEU A 11 -15.24 5.14 -2.57
CA LEU A 11 -15.23 4.31 -3.78
C LEU A 11 -14.51 2.98 -3.53
N TRP A 12 -13.34 3.04 -2.89
CA TRP A 12 -12.56 1.85 -2.55
C TRP A 12 -13.26 0.95 -1.52
N SER A 13 -13.99 1.55 -0.59
CA SER A 13 -14.81 0.83 0.38
C SER A 13 -15.91 0.00 -0.29
N ASN A 14 -16.34 0.40 -1.49
CA ASN A 14 -17.32 -0.31 -2.30
C ASN A 14 -16.70 -0.95 -3.55
N ASP A 15 -15.37 -1.19 -3.54
CA ASP A 15 -14.64 -1.74 -4.69
C ASP A 15 -15.21 -3.11 -5.12
N PRO A 16 -15.77 -3.24 -6.33
CA PRO A 16 -16.36 -4.50 -6.80
C PRO A 16 -15.30 -5.52 -7.25
N TYR A 17 -14.05 -5.09 -7.38
CA TYR A 17 -12.94 -5.90 -7.88
C TYR A 17 -12.17 -6.63 -6.77
N GLY A 18 -12.61 -6.53 -5.51
CA GLY A 18 -12.02 -7.28 -4.39
C GLY A 18 -10.59 -6.86 -4.03
N ARG A 19 -10.14 -5.66 -4.43
CA ARG A 19 -8.73 -5.24 -4.30
C ARG A 19 -8.32 -4.91 -2.86
N LYS A 20 -9.27 -4.85 -1.93
CA LYS A 20 -9.07 -4.60 -0.49
C LYS A 20 -8.85 -5.88 0.34
N GLN A 21 -8.26 -6.92 -0.27
CA GLN A 21 -8.09 -8.25 0.33
C GLN A 21 -7.42 -8.22 1.72
N TYR A 22 -6.45 -7.34 1.92
CA TYR A 22 -5.70 -7.25 3.18
C TYR A 22 -6.35 -6.28 4.19
N GLY A 23 -7.24 -5.41 3.72
CA GLY A 23 -8.04 -4.50 4.55
C GLY A 23 -8.24 -3.14 3.90
N LEU A 24 -9.02 -2.30 4.57
CA LEU A 24 -9.24 -0.91 4.16
C LEU A 24 -8.15 -0.01 4.75
N ALA A 25 -7.46 0.75 3.89
CA ALA A 25 -6.53 1.78 4.33
C ALA A 25 -7.31 2.92 5.04
N PRO A 26 -6.65 3.71 5.90
CA PRO A 26 -7.30 4.84 6.57
C PRO A 26 -7.83 5.88 5.58
N LYS A 27 -8.97 6.51 5.90
CA LYS A 27 -9.51 7.61 5.07
C LYS A 27 -8.51 8.75 4.86
N THR A 28 -7.60 8.97 5.80
CA THR A 28 -6.59 10.03 5.75
C THR A 28 -5.28 9.65 5.05
N ASN A 29 -5.08 8.39 4.67
CA ASN A 29 -3.86 7.95 4.00
C ASN A 29 -4.11 6.75 3.06
N GLY A 30 -3.91 6.96 1.76
CA GLY A 30 -4.11 5.96 0.72
C GLY A 30 -2.91 5.07 0.37
N ASP A 31 -1.77 5.16 1.07
CA ASP A 31 -0.53 4.47 0.67
C ASP A 31 -0.76 2.96 0.49
N PHE A 32 -1.36 2.28 1.48
CA PHE A 32 -1.68 0.86 1.38
C PHE A 32 -2.89 0.54 0.47
N ALA A 33 -3.73 1.51 0.13
CA ALA A 33 -4.75 1.31 -0.91
C ALA A 33 -4.07 1.16 -2.29
N TRP A 34 -3.07 1.99 -2.59
CA TRP A 34 -2.30 1.89 -3.83
C TRP A 34 -1.48 0.61 -3.92
N VAL A 35 -0.82 0.20 -2.82
CA VAL A 35 -0.11 -1.10 -2.77
C VAL A 35 -1.05 -2.25 -3.11
N GLN A 36 -2.20 -2.30 -2.44
CA GLN A 36 -3.17 -3.37 -2.67
C GLN A 36 -3.77 -3.31 -4.08
N HIS A 37 -4.01 -2.12 -4.62
CA HIS A 37 -4.47 -1.96 -6.00
C HIS A 37 -3.49 -2.56 -7.01
N MET A 38 -2.20 -2.22 -6.88
CA MET A 38 -1.16 -2.75 -7.75
C MET A 38 -1.01 -4.26 -7.59
N PHE A 39 -1.03 -4.75 -6.34
CA PHE A 39 -0.89 -6.18 -6.05
C PHE A 39 -2.05 -7.01 -6.62
N ALA A 40 -3.29 -6.55 -6.43
CA ALA A 40 -4.48 -7.20 -6.98
C ALA A 40 -4.56 -7.16 -8.51
N SER A 41 -3.75 -6.32 -9.15
CA SER A 41 -3.66 -6.21 -10.62
C SER A 41 -2.53 -7.05 -11.22
N LEU A 42 -1.76 -7.76 -10.39
CA LEU A 42 -0.75 -8.70 -10.87
C LEU A 42 -1.40 -9.94 -11.48
N ASN A 43 -0.72 -10.53 -12.48
CA ASN A 43 -1.01 -11.91 -12.88
C ASN A 43 -0.32 -12.90 -11.93
N ASP A 44 -0.57 -14.20 -12.12
CA ASP A 44 -0.10 -15.28 -11.23
C ASP A 44 1.43 -15.32 -11.03
N ASN A 45 2.20 -14.84 -12.00
CA ASN A 45 3.67 -14.81 -11.97
C ASN A 45 4.23 -13.38 -11.86
N GLY A 46 3.37 -12.40 -11.61
CA GLY A 46 3.70 -10.98 -11.64
C GLY A 46 4.53 -10.56 -10.43
N ARG A 47 5.32 -9.51 -10.62
CA ARG A 47 6.01 -8.80 -9.53
C ARG A 47 5.79 -7.30 -9.69
N MET A 48 5.59 -6.62 -8.56
CA MET A 48 5.54 -5.16 -8.52
C MET A 48 6.66 -4.61 -7.64
N ALA A 49 7.06 -3.39 -7.95
CA ALA A 49 7.82 -2.54 -7.05
C ALA A 49 7.10 -1.19 -6.96
N VAL A 50 7.12 -0.58 -5.78
CA VAL A 50 6.50 0.72 -5.53
C VAL A 50 7.38 1.50 -4.57
N VAL A 51 7.52 2.80 -4.84
CA VAL A 51 8.21 3.73 -3.94
C VAL A 51 7.17 4.37 -3.03
N LEU A 52 7.42 4.37 -1.73
CA LEU A 52 6.51 4.89 -0.70
C LEU A 52 7.31 5.64 0.37
N PRO A 53 6.69 6.58 1.11
CA PRO A 53 7.34 7.22 2.25
C PRO A 53 7.60 6.22 3.39
N HIS A 54 8.63 6.45 4.20
CA HIS A 54 9.04 5.53 5.28
C HIS A 54 7.92 5.17 6.28
N GLY A 55 6.91 6.03 6.43
CA GLY A 55 5.80 5.80 7.36
C GLY A 55 5.06 4.47 7.16
N VAL A 56 5.02 3.92 5.93
CA VAL A 56 4.38 2.61 5.67
C VAL A 56 4.98 1.46 6.47
N LEU A 57 6.24 1.60 6.91
CA LEU A 57 6.98 0.59 7.65
C LEU A 57 6.53 0.48 9.12
N PHE A 58 6.05 1.57 9.72
CA PHE A 58 5.83 1.65 11.17
C PHE A 58 4.48 2.24 11.59
N ARG A 59 3.71 2.87 10.70
CA ARG A 59 2.35 3.32 11.03
C ARG A 59 1.48 2.13 11.49
N GLY A 60 0.73 2.36 12.56
CA GLY A 60 -0.11 1.35 13.23
C GLY A 60 -1.54 1.29 12.69
N GLY A 61 -2.48 0.83 13.52
CA GLY A 61 -3.90 0.77 13.17
C GLY A 61 -4.17 -0.08 11.94
N ALA A 62 -5.00 0.44 11.02
CA ALA A 62 -5.37 -0.27 9.79
C ALA A 62 -4.16 -0.58 8.89
N GLU A 63 -3.19 0.34 8.77
CA GLU A 63 -1.97 0.11 7.99
C GLU A 63 -1.11 -0.98 8.61
N GLY A 64 -1.01 -0.99 9.94
CA GLY A 64 -0.33 -2.06 10.67
C GLY A 64 -0.97 -3.44 10.41
N ALA A 65 -2.30 -3.52 10.46
CA ALA A 65 -3.02 -4.77 10.20
C ALA A 65 -2.84 -5.27 8.76
N ILE A 66 -2.89 -4.36 7.76
CA ILE A 66 -2.61 -4.69 6.35
C ILE A 66 -1.18 -5.20 6.20
N ARG A 67 -0.19 -4.49 6.76
CA ARG A 67 1.23 -4.87 6.72
C ARG A 67 1.46 -6.26 7.34
N THR A 68 0.86 -6.53 8.50
CA THR A 68 0.98 -7.83 9.16
C THR A 68 0.48 -8.98 8.27
N LYS A 69 -0.69 -8.83 7.63
CA LYS A 69 -1.21 -9.88 6.75
C LYS A 69 -0.34 -10.10 5.51
N LEU A 70 0.13 -9.03 4.88
CA LEU A 70 1.05 -9.11 3.74
C LEU A 70 2.34 -9.87 4.10
N LEU A 71 2.88 -9.64 5.30
CA LEU A 71 4.05 -10.37 5.81
C LEU A 71 3.74 -11.83 6.12
N GLN A 72 2.61 -12.11 6.77
CA GLN A 72 2.20 -13.47 7.13
C GLN A 72 1.97 -14.34 5.89
N GLU A 73 1.47 -13.76 4.79
CA GLU A 73 1.31 -14.44 3.50
C GLU A 73 2.56 -14.41 2.61
N ASN A 74 3.70 -13.94 3.13
CA ASN A 74 4.97 -13.85 2.39
C ASN A 74 4.87 -13.07 1.07
N ARG A 75 4.08 -11.98 1.04
CA ARG A 75 3.87 -11.15 -0.17
C ARG A 75 4.88 -10.02 -0.32
N ILE A 76 5.71 -9.77 0.71
CA ILE A 76 6.79 -8.78 0.67
C ILE A 76 8.13 -9.52 0.64
N VAL A 77 8.83 -9.44 -0.48
CA VAL A 77 10.11 -10.15 -0.68
C VAL A 77 11.30 -9.29 -0.28
N ALA A 78 11.22 -7.97 -0.46
CA ALA A 78 12.32 -7.06 -0.16
C ALA A 78 11.81 -5.66 0.21
N ILE A 79 12.58 -4.97 1.05
CA ILE A 79 12.42 -3.55 1.35
C ILE A 79 13.79 -2.92 1.11
N ILE A 80 13.82 -1.92 0.23
CA ILE A 80 15.05 -1.22 -0.15
C ILE A 80 14.95 0.21 0.39
N GLY A 81 15.78 0.53 1.38
CA GLY A 81 15.98 1.90 1.83
C GLY A 81 16.80 2.67 0.81
N VAL A 82 16.36 3.88 0.47
CA VAL A 82 17.07 4.77 -0.45
C VAL A 82 17.57 6.02 0.29
N ALA A 83 18.59 6.68 -0.27
CA ALA A 83 19.12 7.90 0.31
C ALA A 83 18.08 9.03 0.32
N SER A 84 18.19 9.94 1.28
CA SER A 84 17.36 11.15 1.36
C SER A 84 17.54 12.04 0.12
N ASN A 85 16.50 12.79 -0.24
CA ASN A 85 16.48 13.73 -1.38
C ASN A 85 16.75 13.09 -2.76
N LEU A 86 16.51 11.79 -2.91
CA LEU A 86 16.64 11.11 -4.20
C LEU A 86 15.53 11.49 -5.20
N PHE A 87 14.34 11.78 -4.69
CA PHE A 87 13.16 12.11 -5.52
C PHE A 87 12.80 13.59 -5.39
N TYR A 88 12.47 14.21 -6.52
CA TYR A 88 11.91 15.57 -6.54
C TYR A 88 10.42 15.53 -6.19
N GLY A 89 9.97 16.46 -5.33
CA GLY A 89 8.53 16.66 -5.07
C GLY A 89 7.86 15.62 -4.17
N THR A 90 8.63 14.94 -3.32
CA THR A 90 8.14 13.95 -2.34
C THR A 90 7.97 14.54 -0.95
#